data_AF-B9L526-F1
#
_entry.id   AF-B9L526-F1
#
_cell.length_a   1.000
_cell.length_b   1.000
_cell.length_c   1.000
_cell.angle_alpha   90.00
_cell.angle_beta   90.00
_cell.angle_gamma   90.00
#
_symmetry.space_group_name_H-M   'P 1'
#
loop_
_entity.id
_entity.type
_entity.pdbx_description
1 polymer ?
#
loop_
_entity_poly.entity_id
_entity_poly.type
_entity_poly.pdbx_seq_one_letter_code
_entity_poly.pdbx_strand_id
1 'polypeptide(L)'
;MAVTAPVSTVPQLPGPTRRRRSRVLFWPLIALAQVVRVVLRKTLWVTIRVIRLAWRHLLVTLLIALGGYYAYRALVPQPVSQPRESPVQAAPLIAPPASVRAYLEAQRNFDAERMWQTLSPESKARRLASGESLATFRQSVQLLQQQGFRFGESTYVGGYKLPDGQAYYFYVTEVRNANDQRGMVYQIFWVSADGLIFTVDTPQLQ
;
A
#
# COMPACT_ATOMS: atom_id res chain seq x y z
N MET A 1 -58.89 53.77 -95.21
CA MET A 1 -58.70 52.31 -95.29
C MET A 1 -57.22 52.01 -95.14
N ALA A 2 -56.88 51.33 -94.05
CA ALA A 2 -56.06 50.12 -93.95
C ALA A 2 -54.77 49.94 -94.79
N VAL A 3 -53.74 49.44 -94.08
CA VAL A 3 -52.75 48.40 -94.48
C VAL A 3 -51.55 48.91 -95.30
N THR A 4 -50.38 49.20 -94.69
CA THR A 4 -49.30 48.32 -94.15
C THR A 4 -48.55 47.48 -95.18
N ALA A 5 -47.22 47.69 -95.27
CA ALA A 5 -46.15 46.68 -95.41
C ALA A 5 -44.77 47.39 -95.55
N PRO A 6 -43.61 46.71 -95.38
CA PRO A 6 -43.26 45.76 -94.34
C PRO A 6 -41.88 46.05 -93.69
N VAL A 7 -41.64 45.28 -92.63
CA VAL A 7 -40.51 45.23 -91.69
C VAL A 7 -39.16 44.91 -92.36
N SER A 8 -38.11 45.63 -91.97
CA SER A 8 -36.70 45.25 -92.19
C SER A 8 -36.08 44.70 -90.90
N THR A 9 -35.59 43.47 -90.96
CA THR A 9 -34.89 42.76 -89.88
C THR A 9 -33.39 43.09 -89.91
N VAL A 10 -32.90 43.76 -88.86
CA VAL A 10 -31.46 43.94 -88.62
C VAL A 10 -30.97 42.83 -87.68
N PRO A 11 -29.86 42.12 -88.01
CA PRO A 11 -29.32 41.09 -87.14
C PRO A 11 -28.66 41.70 -85.89
N GLN A 12 -29.15 41.32 -84.71
CA GLN A 12 -28.57 41.70 -83.42
C GLN A 12 -27.30 40.89 -83.12
N LEU A 13 -26.20 41.59 -82.83
CA LEU A 13 -24.98 41.00 -82.26
C LEU A 13 -25.22 40.48 -80.82
N PRO A 14 -24.67 39.32 -80.44
CA PRO A 14 -24.72 38.85 -79.06
C PRO A 14 -23.78 39.69 -78.18
N GLY A 15 -24.37 40.38 -77.19
CA GLY A 15 -23.64 41.16 -76.18
C GLY A 15 -22.74 40.31 -75.27
N PRO A 16 -21.71 40.92 -74.65
CA PRO A 16 -20.67 40.20 -73.94
C PRO A 16 -21.17 39.50 -72.67
N THR A 17 -21.00 38.19 -72.70
CA THR A 17 -20.90 37.20 -71.63
C THR A 17 -20.72 37.71 -70.19
N ARG A 18 -21.81 37.55 -69.45
CA ARG A 18 -21.97 37.12 -68.05
C ARG A 18 -20.75 36.42 -67.40
N ARG A 19 -19.73 37.17 -66.96
CA ARG A 19 -18.60 36.61 -66.17
C ARG A 19 -18.15 37.45 -64.97
N ARG A 20 -19.07 38.20 -64.34
CA ARG A 20 -18.73 39.17 -63.29
C ARG A 20 -19.51 39.05 -61.97
N ARG A 21 -20.20 37.93 -61.69
CA ARG A 21 -20.96 37.74 -60.43
C ARG A 21 -20.50 36.63 -59.50
N SER A 22 -19.72 35.63 -59.96
CA SER A 22 -19.27 34.53 -59.08
C SER A 22 -18.05 34.84 -58.22
N ARG A 23 -17.29 35.91 -58.53
CA ARG A 23 -16.09 36.30 -57.76
C ARG A 23 -16.38 37.00 -56.44
N VAL A 24 -17.60 37.51 -56.23
CA VAL A 24 -17.94 38.28 -55.02
C VAL A 24 -18.37 37.36 -53.87
N LEU A 25 -19.01 36.21 -54.17
CA LEU A 25 -19.50 35.30 -53.14
C LEU A 25 -18.39 34.45 -52.48
N PHE A 26 -17.33 34.08 -53.24
CA PHE A 26 -16.23 33.24 -52.74
C PHE A 26 -15.00 34.02 -52.26
N TRP A 27 -15.04 35.36 -52.31
CA TRP A 27 -13.96 36.23 -51.86
C TRP A 27 -13.57 36.04 -50.38
N PRO A 28 -14.49 35.90 -49.41
CA PRO A 28 -14.10 35.70 -48.01
C PRO A 28 -13.42 34.35 -47.75
N LEU A 29 -13.83 33.29 -48.46
CA LEU A 29 -13.20 31.96 -48.35
C LEU A 29 -11.78 31.94 -48.91
N ILE A 30 -11.55 32.64 -50.03
CA ILE A 30 -10.21 32.78 -50.62
C ILE A 30 -9.30 33.62 -49.71
N ALA A 31 -9.83 34.70 -49.12
CA ALA A 31 -9.09 35.52 -48.14
C ALA A 31 -8.73 34.72 -46.88
N LEU A 32 -9.64 33.91 -46.33
CA LEU A 32 -9.38 33.04 -45.19
C LEU A 32 -8.27 32.01 -45.51
N ALA A 33 -8.35 31.35 -46.67
CA ALA A 33 -7.32 30.41 -47.11
C ALA A 33 -5.95 31.07 -47.28
N GLN A 34 -5.91 32.33 -47.75
CA GLN A 34 -4.66 33.10 -47.85
C GLN A 34 -4.09 33.46 -46.47
N VAL A 35 -4.92 33.88 -45.52
CA VAL A 35 -4.49 34.16 -44.14
C VAL A 35 -3.96 32.88 -43.48
N VAL A 36 -4.69 31.76 -43.59
CA VAL A 36 -4.25 30.46 -43.07
C VAL A 36 -2.92 30.05 -43.71
N ARG A 37 -2.77 30.20 -45.02
CA ARG A 37 -1.52 29.86 -45.72
C ARG A 37 -0.35 30.73 -45.27
N VAL A 38 -0.56 32.01 -45.01
CA VAL A 38 0.48 32.93 -44.50
C VAL A 38 0.85 32.57 -43.06
N VAL A 39 -0.13 32.31 -42.20
CA VAL A 39 0.11 31.87 -40.81
C VAL A 39 0.87 30.57 -40.80
N LEU A 40 0.43 29.57 -41.58
CA LEU A 40 1.09 28.26 -41.67
C LEU A 40 2.52 28.37 -42.22
N ARG A 41 2.75 29.21 -43.23
CA ARG A 41 4.09 29.43 -43.77
C ARG A 41 4.99 30.14 -42.78
N LYS A 42 4.47 31.11 -42.02
CA LYS A 42 5.21 31.80 -40.97
C LYS A 42 5.54 30.87 -39.80
N THR A 43 4.59 30.08 -39.33
CA THR A 43 4.84 29.12 -38.24
C THR A 43 5.83 28.05 -38.66
N LEU A 44 5.68 27.48 -39.87
CA LEU A 44 6.62 26.51 -40.42
C LEU A 44 8.03 27.09 -40.60
N TRP A 45 8.13 28.35 -41.04
CA TRP A 45 9.43 29.00 -41.17
C TRP A 45 10.08 29.25 -39.80
N VAL A 46 9.29 29.67 -38.80
CA VAL A 46 9.78 29.85 -37.42
C VAL A 46 10.22 28.51 -36.84
N THR A 47 9.45 27.43 -36.98
CA THR A 47 9.83 26.11 -36.46
C THR A 47 11.11 25.60 -37.12
N ILE A 48 11.23 25.68 -38.45
CA ILE A 48 12.46 25.29 -39.16
C ILE A 48 13.65 26.14 -38.69
N ARG A 49 13.45 27.44 -38.46
CA ARG A 49 14.52 28.33 -37.98
C ARG A 49 14.92 28.02 -36.54
N VAL A 50 13.98 27.70 -35.66
CA VAL A 50 14.23 27.28 -34.27
C VAL A 50 14.95 25.94 -34.26
N ILE A 51 14.52 24.97 -35.07
CA ILE A 51 15.19 23.66 -35.21
C ILE A 51 16.62 23.82 -35.71
N ARG A 52 16.84 24.67 -36.73
CA ARG A 52 18.19 24.94 -37.26
C ARG A 52 19.07 25.68 -36.25
N LEU A 53 18.50 26.60 -35.46
CA LEU A 53 19.22 27.30 -34.39
C LEU A 53 19.55 26.35 -33.23
N ALA A 54 18.63 25.46 -32.87
CA ALA A 54 18.84 24.41 -31.88
C ALA A 54 19.95 23.45 -32.31
N TRP A 55 19.98 23.06 -33.58
CA TRP A 55 21.06 22.23 -34.12
C TRP A 55 22.41 22.95 -34.15
N ARG A 56 22.43 24.26 -34.40
CA ARG A 56 23.66 25.07 -34.39
C ARG A 56 24.18 25.34 -32.98
N HIS A 57 23.30 25.37 -31.98
CA HIS A 57 23.63 25.72 -30.60
C HIS A 57 23.07 24.69 -29.60
N LEU A 58 23.41 23.42 -29.81
CA LEU A 58 22.95 22.29 -28.98
C LEU A 58 23.19 22.54 -27.48
N LEU A 59 24.33 23.13 -27.14
CA LEU A 59 24.72 23.42 -25.75
C LEU A 59 23.81 24.48 -25.11
N VAL A 60 23.43 25.53 -25.85
CA VAL A 60 22.52 26.59 -25.36
C VAL A 60 21.11 26.02 -25.17
N THR A 61 20.65 25.20 -26.11
CA THR A 61 19.34 24.55 -25.97
C THR A 61 19.28 23.57 -24.81
N LEU A 62 20.36 22.82 -24.58
CA LEU A 62 20.48 21.93 -23.44
C LEU A 62 20.40 22.72 -22.13
N LEU A 63 21.14 23.82 -22.01
CA LEU A 63 21.12 24.67 -20.81
C LEU A 63 19.74 25.27 -20.54
N ILE A 64 19.04 25.74 -21.58
CA ILE A 64 17.67 26.27 -21.43
C ILE A 64 16.70 25.17 -21.01
N ALA A 65 16.79 23.98 -21.60
CA ALA A 65 15.95 22.84 -21.24
C ALA A 65 16.19 22.40 -19.79
N LEU A 66 17.46 22.34 -19.38
CA LEU A 66 17.84 22.00 -18.00
C LEU A 66 17.33 23.05 -17.01
N GLY A 67 17.53 24.33 -17.32
CA GLY A 67 17.05 25.43 -16.49
C GLY A 67 15.53 25.41 -16.33
N GLY A 68 14.79 25.20 -17.43
CA GLY A 68 13.33 25.05 -17.39
C GLY A 68 12.88 23.83 -16.58
N TYR A 69 13.56 22.70 -16.72
CA TYR A 69 13.27 21.48 -15.95
C TYR A 69 13.45 21.69 -14.45
N TYR A 70 14.57 22.31 -14.04
CA TYR A 70 14.82 22.58 -12.62
C TYR A 70 13.88 23.63 -12.03
N ALA A 71 13.56 24.68 -12.79
CA ALA A 71 12.55 25.66 -12.37
C ALA A 71 11.18 25.00 -12.20
N TYR A 72 10.76 24.15 -13.13
CA TYR A 72 9.51 23.38 -13.01
C TYR A 72 9.52 22.45 -11.79
N ARG A 73 10.61 21.70 -11.56
CA ARG A 73 10.76 20.82 -10.39
C ARG A 73 10.77 21.57 -9.05
N ALA A 74 11.23 22.82 -9.03
CA ALA A 74 11.18 23.67 -7.85
C ALA A 74 9.78 24.22 -7.57
N LEU A 75 8.98 24.50 -8.61
CA LEU A 75 7.62 25.02 -8.47
C LEU A 75 6.55 23.95 -8.23
N VAL A 76 6.77 22.71 -8.68
CA VAL A 76 5.82 21.61 -8.44
C VAL A 76 6.11 20.98 -7.08
N PRO A 77 5.22 21.12 -6.08
CA PRO A 77 5.37 20.44 -4.81
C PRO A 77 5.40 18.94 -5.08
N GLN A 78 6.48 18.26 -4.67
CA GLN A 78 6.48 16.81 -4.70
C GLN A 78 5.40 16.33 -3.72
N PRO A 79 4.49 15.44 -4.12
CA PRO A 79 3.59 14.81 -3.17
C PRO A 79 4.47 14.01 -2.21
N VAL A 80 4.72 14.58 -1.03
CA VAL A 80 5.30 13.84 0.09
C VAL A 80 4.25 12.82 0.47
N SER A 81 4.41 11.59 -0.02
CA SER A 81 3.66 10.44 0.48
C SER A 81 4.08 10.25 1.92
N GLN A 82 3.41 10.95 2.85
CA GLN A 82 3.50 10.61 4.26
C GLN A 82 3.07 9.14 4.39
N PRO A 83 3.87 8.27 5.01
CA PRO A 83 3.40 6.95 5.36
C PRO A 83 2.11 7.14 6.17
N ARG A 84 0.98 6.66 5.66
CA ARG A 84 -0.20 6.49 6.52
C ARG A 84 0.20 5.45 7.55
N GLU A 85 0.60 5.89 8.73
CA GLU A 85 0.65 5.04 9.89
C GLU A 85 -0.76 4.51 10.11
N SER A 86 -0.99 3.25 9.76
CA SER A 86 -2.20 2.56 10.19
C SER A 86 -2.25 2.65 11.71
N PRO A 87 -3.33 3.19 12.31
CA PRO A 87 -3.38 3.32 13.76
C PRO A 87 -3.27 1.93 14.38
N VAL A 88 -2.25 1.74 15.22
CA VAL A 88 -2.15 0.53 16.05
C VAL A 88 -3.33 0.57 17.02
N GLN A 89 -4.32 -0.28 16.77
CA GLN A 89 -5.53 -0.34 17.59
C GLN A 89 -5.31 -1.30 18.76
N ALA A 90 -5.56 -0.82 19.98
CA ALA A 90 -5.53 -1.66 21.17
C ALA A 90 -6.64 -2.71 21.09
N ALA A 91 -6.29 -3.98 21.30
CA ALA A 91 -7.26 -5.05 21.39
C ALA A 91 -8.11 -4.92 22.67
N PRO A 92 -9.39 -5.31 22.63
CA PRO A 92 -10.21 -5.36 23.84
C PRO A 92 -9.64 -6.39 24.82
N LEU A 93 -9.65 -6.05 26.12
CA LEU A 93 -9.18 -6.96 27.16
C LEU A 93 -10.15 -8.15 27.28
N ILE A 94 -9.66 -9.35 27.01
CA ILE A 94 -10.41 -10.60 27.20
C ILE A 94 -10.00 -11.27 28.51
N ALA A 95 -10.88 -12.05 29.13
CA ALA A 95 -10.54 -12.79 30.34
C ALA A 95 -9.81 -14.11 29.99
N PRO A 96 -8.74 -14.48 30.72
CA PRO A 96 -8.03 -15.72 30.50
C PRO A 96 -8.85 -16.95 30.96
N PRO A 97 -8.75 -18.08 30.25
CA PRO A 97 -9.45 -19.30 30.60
C PRO A 97 -8.85 -19.95 31.85
N ALA A 98 -9.59 -20.90 32.43
CA ALA A 98 -9.16 -21.60 33.65
C ALA A 98 -7.86 -22.41 33.46
N SER A 99 -7.63 -22.97 32.26
CA SER A 99 -6.43 -23.72 31.91
C SER A 99 -5.14 -22.91 32.08
N VAL A 100 -5.12 -21.65 31.63
CA VAL A 100 -3.97 -20.75 31.74
C VAL A 100 -3.67 -20.44 33.20
N ARG A 101 -4.71 -20.14 33.99
CA ARG A 101 -4.54 -19.92 35.44
C ARG A 101 -4.02 -21.17 36.15
N ALA A 102 -4.55 -22.33 35.81
CA ALA A 102 -4.12 -23.61 36.37
C ALA A 102 -2.67 -23.95 35.96
N TYR A 103 -2.26 -23.61 34.74
CA TYR A 103 -0.88 -23.81 34.27
C TYR A 103 0.09 -22.93 35.06
N LEU A 104 -0.21 -21.63 35.21
CA LEU A 104 0.64 -20.69 35.96
C LEU A 104 0.76 -21.09 37.44
N GLU A 105 -0.34 -21.53 38.05
CA GLU A 105 -0.34 -22.06 39.42
C GLU A 105 0.53 -23.32 39.54
N ALA A 106 0.38 -24.26 38.60
CA ALA A 106 1.17 -25.48 38.56
C ALA A 106 2.66 -25.20 38.31
N GLN A 107 2.99 -24.25 37.43
CA GLN A 107 4.35 -23.78 37.17
C GLN A 107 4.99 -23.22 38.43
N ARG A 108 4.27 -22.38 39.18
CA ARG A 108 4.73 -21.85 40.48
C ARG A 108 5.06 -22.94 41.48
N ASN A 109 4.30 -24.03 41.46
CA ASN A 109 4.46 -25.15 42.37
C ASN A 109 5.36 -26.27 41.83
N PHE A 110 5.95 -26.11 40.64
CA PHE A 110 6.72 -27.15 39.94
C PHE A 110 5.93 -28.47 39.74
N ASP A 111 4.60 -28.38 39.60
CA ASP A 111 3.70 -29.51 39.38
C ASP A 111 3.57 -29.80 37.88
N ALA A 112 4.48 -30.63 37.37
CA ALA A 112 4.56 -30.96 35.95
C ALA A 112 3.30 -31.69 35.44
N GLU A 113 2.67 -32.53 36.27
CA GLU A 113 1.48 -33.28 35.92
C GLU A 113 0.29 -32.35 35.72
N ARG A 114 0.08 -31.41 36.64
CA ARG A 114 -0.99 -30.42 36.52
C ARG A 114 -0.74 -29.48 35.35
N MET A 115 0.51 -29.07 35.11
CA MET A 115 0.87 -28.32 33.90
C MET A 115 0.51 -29.11 32.64
N TRP A 116 0.93 -30.38 32.55
CA TRP A 116 0.67 -31.25 31.39
C TRP A 116 -0.83 -31.44 31.16
N GLN A 117 -1.64 -31.54 32.21
CA GLN A 117 -3.09 -31.72 32.10
C GLN A 117 -3.78 -30.52 31.42
N THR A 118 -3.29 -29.30 31.60
CA THR A 118 -3.86 -28.09 30.98
C THR A 118 -3.61 -27.98 29.46
N LEU A 119 -2.69 -28.79 28.93
CA LEU A 119 -2.38 -28.83 27.50
C LEU A 119 -3.48 -29.54 26.71
N SER A 120 -3.74 -29.03 25.50
CA SER A 120 -4.69 -29.64 24.56
C SER A 120 -4.20 -31.02 24.10
N PRO A 121 -5.11 -31.92 23.66
CA PRO A 121 -4.72 -33.22 23.12
C PRO A 121 -3.74 -33.11 21.96
N GLU A 122 -3.92 -32.12 21.08
CA GLU A 122 -3.03 -31.87 19.95
C GLU A 122 -1.64 -31.41 20.42
N SER A 123 -1.57 -30.53 21.43
CA SER A 123 -0.30 -30.10 22.03
C SER A 123 0.47 -31.28 22.61
N LYS A 124 -0.23 -32.16 23.35
CA LYS A 124 0.34 -33.40 23.91
C LYS A 124 0.84 -34.33 22.79
N ALA A 125 0.04 -34.54 21.74
CA ALA A 125 0.42 -35.37 20.61
C ALA A 125 1.66 -34.83 19.89
N ARG A 126 1.74 -33.51 19.68
CA ARG A 126 2.90 -32.84 19.07
C ARG A 126 4.16 -33.00 19.93
N ARG A 127 4.07 -32.77 21.24
CA ARG A 127 5.18 -32.95 22.18
C ARG A 127 5.68 -34.40 22.18
N LEU A 128 4.76 -35.36 22.21
CA LEU A 128 5.09 -36.79 22.11
C LEU A 128 5.78 -37.13 20.79
N ALA A 129 5.32 -36.58 19.66
CA ALA A 129 5.95 -36.75 18.36
C ALA A 129 7.36 -36.14 18.30
N SER A 130 7.63 -35.07 19.06
CA SER A 130 8.98 -34.50 19.23
C SER A 130 9.84 -35.21 20.30
N GLY A 131 9.36 -36.32 20.86
CA GLY A 131 10.08 -37.09 21.89
C GLY A 131 9.91 -36.60 23.33
N GLU A 132 9.07 -35.58 23.55
CA GLU A 132 8.75 -35.08 24.88
C GLU A 132 7.53 -35.83 25.44
N SER A 133 7.80 -36.75 26.36
CA SER A 133 6.80 -37.47 27.16
C SER A 133 6.51 -36.74 28.46
N LEU A 134 5.45 -37.15 29.17
CA LEU A 134 5.19 -36.67 30.53
C LEU A 134 6.39 -36.93 31.47
N ALA A 135 7.09 -38.05 31.30
CA ALA A 135 8.26 -38.38 32.12
C ALA A 135 9.42 -37.40 31.89
N THR A 136 9.74 -37.10 30.62
CA THR A 136 10.81 -36.14 30.27
C THR A 136 10.41 -34.71 30.65
N PHE A 137 9.13 -34.37 30.50
CA PHE A 137 8.60 -33.08 30.95
C PHE A 137 8.73 -32.92 32.47
N ARG A 138 8.34 -33.93 33.25
CA ARG A 138 8.53 -33.94 34.70
C ARG A 138 10.00 -33.76 35.08
N GLN A 139 10.90 -34.46 34.38
CA GLN A 139 12.34 -34.32 34.60
C GLN A 139 12.84 -32.89 34.32
N SER A 140 12.37 -32.24 33.25
CA SER A 140 12.75 -30.84 32.98
C SER A 140 12.27 -29.86 34.05
N VAL A 141 11.04 -30.03 34.56
CA VAL A 141 10.50 -29.18 35.63
C VAL A 141 11.26 -29.40 36.94
N GLN A 142 11.60 -30.66 37.26
CA GLN A 142 12.43 -30.99 38.42
C GLN A 142 13.85 -30.41 38.29
N LEU A 143 14.44 -30.41 37.10
CA LEU A 143 15.75 -29.82 36.88
C LEU A 143 15.73 -28.31 37.17
N LEU A 144 14.69 -27.59 36.72
CA LEU A 144 14.52 -26.17 37.04
C LEU A 144 14.43 -25.94 38.55
N GLN A 145 13.67 -26.78 39.25
CA GLN A 145 13.56 -26.71 40.70
C GLN A 145 14.90 -26.96 41.40
N GLN A 146 15.66 -27.97 40.95
CA GLN A 146 16.98 -28.32 41.48
C GLN A 146 18.03 -27.25 41.21
N GLN A 147 17.92 -26.56 40.06
CA GLN A 147 18.73 -25.39 39.71
C GLN A 147 18.39 -24.15 40.55
N GLY A 148 17.42 -24.24 41.47
CA GLY A 148 17.04 -23.17 42.36
C GLY A 148 16.16 -22.10 41.71
N PHE A 149 15.58 -22.37 40.55
CA PHE A 149 14.60 -21.46 39.97
C PHE A 149 13.35 -21.39 40.86
N ARG A 150 12.74 -20.21 40.92
CA ARG A 150 11.45 -19.96 41.57
C ARG A 150 10.61 -19.06 40.70
N PHE A 151 9.40 -19.48 40.39
CA PHE A 151 8.43 -18.65 39.68
C PHE A 151 7.60 -17.89 40.71
N GLY A 152 7.50 -16.57 40.53
CA GLY A 152 6.76 -15.66 41.39
C GLY A 152 5.37 -15.35 40.85
N GLU A 153 4.93 -14.11 41.06
CA GLU A 153 3.64 -13.65 40.54
C GLU A 153 3.66 -13.52 39.01
N SER A 154 2.51 -13.80 38.41
CA SER A 154 2.28 -13.63 36.98
C SER A 154 1.21 -12.55 36.77
N THR A 155 1.60 -11.46 36.13
CA THR A 155 0.73 -10.32 35.83
C THR A 155 0.14 -10.49 34.44
N TYR A 156 -1.18 -10.43 34.34
CA TYR A 156 -1.89 -10.46 33.06
C TYR A 156 -1.77 -9.12 32.34
N VAL A 157 -1.26 -9.14 31.11
CA VAL A 157 -1.09 -7.94 30.27
C VAL A 157 -2.30 -7.73 29.38
N GLY A 158 -2.79 -8.81 28.77
CA GLY A 158 -3.94 -8.76 27.88
C GLY A 158 -4.05 -9.99 27.01
N GLY A 159 -5.02 -9.99 26.11
CA GLY A 159 -5.26 -11.12 25.23
C GLY A 159 -5.91 -10.68 23.93
N TYR A 160 -5.82 -11.56 22.93
CA TYR A 160 -6.36 -11.31 21.61
C TYR A 160 -7.05 -12.57 21.10
N LYS A 161 -8.31 -12.45 20.69
CA LYS A 161 -9.09 -13.55 20.12
C LYS A 161 -8.94 -13.55 18.61
N LEU A 162 -8.57 -14.69 18.05
CA LEU A 162 -8.45 -14.91 16.62
C LEU A 162 -9.83 -15.21 15.99
N PRO A 163 -10.00 -15.00 14.67
CA PRO A 163 -11.26 -15.25 13.96
C PRO A 163 -11.74 -16.70 14.04
N ASP A 164 -10.83 -17.66 14.21
CA ASP A 164 -11.10 -19.09 14.32
C ASP A 164 -11.51 -19.53 15.74
N GLY A 165 -11.61 -18.58 16.68
CA GLY A 165 -11.99 -18.82 18.07
C GLY A 165 -10.81 -19.13 19.00
N GLN A 166 -9.59 -19.30 18.47
CA GLN A 166 -8.37 -19.39 19.27
C GLN A 166 -8.07 -18.04 19.94
N ALA A 167 -7.20 -18.03 20.94
CA ALA A 167 -6.81 -16.81 21.61
C ALA A 167 -5.35 -16.83 22.08
N TYR A 168 -4.72 -15.66 22.05
CA TYR A 168 -3.45 -15.39 22.70
C TYR A 168 -3.70 -14.71 24.05
N TYR A 169 -2.98 -15.13 25.08
CA TYR A 169 -2.96 -14.45 26.38
C TYR A 169 -1.52 -14.15 26.78
N PHE A 170 -1.27 -12.88 27.10
CA PHE A 170 0.05 -12.33 27.37
C PHE A 170 0.21 -12.10 28.87
N TYR A 171 1.29 -12.64 29.43
CA TYR A 171 1.64 -12.52 30.83
C TYR A 171 3.09 -12.06 30.99
N VAL A 172 3.37 -11.43 32.12
CA VAL A 172 4.72 -11.20 32.62
C VAL A 172 4.85 -11.92 33.95
N THR A 173 5.82 -12.82 34.06
CA THR A 173 6.06 -13.64 35.24
C THR A 173 7.39 -13.27 35.87
N GLU A 174 7.39 -13.08 37.19
CA GLU A 174 8.62 -12.97 37.95
C GLU A 174 9.32 -14.34 38.03
N VAL A 175 10.61 -14.38 37.74
CA VAL A 175 11.46 -15.56 37.90
C VAL A 175 12.65 -15.17 38.75
N ARG A 176 13.01 -16.03 39.71
CA ARG A 176 14.23 -15.91 40.49
C ARG A 176 15.12 -17.11 40.26
N ASN A 177 16.43 -16.92 40.23
CA ASN A 177 17.40 -18.01 40.15
C ASN A 177 17.96 -18.38 41.54
N ALA A 178 18.90 -19.33 41.59
CA ALA A 178 19.55 -19.77 42.83
C ALA A 178 20.26 -18.64 43.60
N ASN A 179 20.70 -17.59 42.91
CA ASN A 179 21.36 -16.44 43.52
C ASN A 179 20.38 -15.34 43.96
N ASP A 180 19.08 -15.64 44.00
CA ASP A 180 17.97 -14.70 44.25
C ASP A 180 17.94 -13.50 43.28
N GLN A 181 18.56 -13.63 42.11
CA GLN A 181 18.48 -12.62 41.06
C GLN A 181 17.09 -12.70 40.42
N ARG A 182 16.38 -11.57 40.45
CA ARG A 182 15.03 -11.41 39.90
C ARG A 182 15.08 -11.02 38.42
N GLY A 183 14.36 -11.76 37.60
CA GLY A 183 14.07 -11.46 36.20
C GLY A 183 12.57 -11.40 35.94
N MET A 184 12.18 -10.64 34.93
CA MET A 184 10.81 -10.64 34.41
C MET A 184 10.81 -11.30 33.05
N VAL A 185 10.01 -12.36 32.88
CA VAL A 185 9.89 -13.08 31.61
C VAL A 185 8.49 -12.90 31.05
N TYR A 186 8.38 -12.68 29.75
CA TYR A 186 7.07 -12.74 29.10
C TYR A 186 6.65 -14.20 28.94
N GLN A 187 5.35 -14.47 28.96
CA GLN A 187 4.80 -15.76 28.57
C GLN A 187 3.57 -15.51 27.69
N ILE A 188 3.51 -16.19 26.55
CA ILE A 188 2.38 -16.10 25.63
C ILE A 188 1.71 -17.47 25.57
N PHE A 189 0.46 -17.53 26.02
CA PHE A 189 -0.37 -18.73 25.92
C PHE A 189 -1.18 -18.66 24.65
N TRP A 190 -0.93 -19.59 23.74
CA TRP A 190 -1.81 -19.86 22.63
C TRP A 190 -2.83 -20.91 23.07
N VAL A 191 -4.10 -20.53 23.08
CA VAL A 191 -5.21 -21.34 23.57
C VAL A 191 -6.15 -21.66 22.41
N SER A 192 -6.55 -22.93 22.30
CA SER A 192 -7.54 -23.39 21.33
C SER A 192 -8.96 -22.94 21.72
N ALA A 193 -9.91 -23.08 20.78
CA ALA A 193 -11.30 -22.65 20.98
C ALA A 193 -12.03 -23.35 22.14
N ASP A 194 -11.55 -24.53 22.56
CA ASP A 194 -12.01 -25.29 23.73
C ASP A 194 -11.45 -24.76 25.07
N GLY A 195 -10.58 -23.74 25.01
CA GLY A 195 -9.96 -23.15 26.19
C GLY A 195 -8.74 -23.92 26.71
N LEU A 196 -8.21 -24.91 26.00
CA LEU A 196 -6.97 -25.63 26.38
C LEU A 196 -5.72 -25.02 25.76
N ILE A 197 -4.57 -25.21 26.41
CA ILE A 197 -3.31 -24.61 25.96
C ILE A 197 -2.75 -25.42 24.80
N PHE A 198 -2.61 -24.79 23.65
CA PHE A 198 -1.98 -25.34 22.46
C PHE A 198 -0.46 -25.20 22.51
N THR A 199 0.02 -24.03 22.93
CA THR A 199 1.44 -23.69 23.01
C THR A 199 1.66 -22.65 24.09
N VAL A 200 2.81 -22.75 24.75
CA VAL A 200 3.32 -21.70 25.63
C VAL A 200 4.63 -21.24 25.03
N ASP A 201 4.68 -19.98 24.64
CA ASP A 201 5.91 -19.33 24.21
C ASP A 201 6.51 -18.57 25.39
N THR A 202 7.77 -18.90 25.70
CA THR A 202 8.54 -18.32 26.80
C THR A 202 9.93 -17.97 26.27
N PRO A 203 10.54 -16.87 26.72
CA PRO A 203 11.89 -16.55 26.32
C PRO A 203 12.84 -17.68 26.73
N GLN A 204 13.80 -17.96 25.85
CA GLN A 204 14.93 -18.82 26.19
C GLN A 204 15.75 -18.07 27.26
N LEU A 205 15.71 -18.56 28.50
CA LEU A 205 16.60 -18.07 29.55
C LEU A 205 18.02 -18.54 29.19
N GLN A 206 18.83 -17.63 28.67
CA GLN A 206 20.25 -17.85 28.37
C GLN A 206 21.11 -17.71 29.63
#